data_AF-A0A355BGZ4-F1
#
_entry.id   AF-A0A355BGZ4-F1
#
_cell.length_a   1.000
_cell.length_b   1.000
_cell.length_c   1.000
_cell.angle_alpha   90.00
_cell.angle_beta   90.00
_cell.angle_gamma   90.00
#
_symmetry.space_group_name_H-M   'P 1'
#
loop_
_entity.id
_entity.type
_entity.pdbx_description
1 polymer ?
#
loop_
_entity_poly.entity_id
_entity_poly.type
_entity_poly.pdbx_seq_one_letter_code
_entity_poly.pdbx_strand_id
1 'polypeptide(L)'
;MKYKIWDGTDSLITPIGEVLTPAQIKERYPMAGISGMKFVICDSPISMGVFMEFTQTKEHYKNIGVTITDTMTDQEVLDAISYFEENPPEPEPSTEERMAAAMEFQNLLAL
;
A
#
# COMPACT_ATOMS: atom_id res chain seq x y z
N MET A 1 6.97 3.26 1.57
CA MET A 1 7.75 2.04 1.24
C MET A 1 7.65 1.82 -0.26
N LYS A 2 8.72 1.39 -0.96
CA LYS A 2 8.64 1.18 -2.41
C LYS A 2 8.21 -0.25 -2.75
N TYR A 3 7.34 -0.35 -3.75
CA TYR A 3 6.79 -1.61 -4.23
C TYR A 3 7.09 -1.84 -5.71
N LYS A 4 7.07 -3.11 -6.11
CA LYS A 4 7.10 -3.53 -7.51
C LYS A 4 6.23 -4.78 -7.72
N ILE A 5 5.92 -5.08 -8.98
CA ILE A 5 5.29 -6.35 -9.35
C ILE A 5 6.37 -7.43 -9.46
N TRP A 6 6.12 -8.59 -8.84
CA TRP A 6 6.98 -9.76 -9.02
C TRP A 6 6.87 -10.27 -10.46
N ASP A 7 8.02 -10.52 -11.08
CA ASP A 7 8.15 -11.02 -12.45
C ASP A 7 7.79 -12.51 -12.60
N GLY A 8 7.64 -13.23 -11.48
CA GLY A 8 7.36 -14.65 -11.45
C GLY A 8 8.58 -15.55 -11.68
N THR A 9 9.79 -14.97 -11.75
CA THR A 9 11.07 -15.64 -12.05
C THR A 9 12.19 -15.31 -11.08
N ASP A 10 12.14 -14.17 -10.41
CA ASP A 10 13.11 -13.81 -9.37
C ASP A 10 12.87 -14.62 -8.10
N SER A 11 13.96 -14.97 -7.42
CA SER A 11 13.89 -15.52 -6.06
C SER A 11 13.52 -14.42 -5.07
N LEU A 12 12.77 -14.77 -4.03
CA LEU A 12 12.33 -13.81 -3.02
C LEU A 12 12.87 -14.13 -1.64
N ILE A 13 13.11 -13.08 -0.84
CA ILE A 13 13.68 -13.20 0.51
C ILE A 13 12.59 -12.89 1.52
N THR A 14 12.32 -13.85 2.42
CA THR A 14 11.31 -13.73 3.47
C THR A 14 11.82 -12.90 4.64
N PRO A 15 10.93 -12.36 5.50
CA PRO A 15 11.33 -11.62 6.70
C PRO A 15 12.19 -12.42 7.71
N ILE A 16 12.16 -13.76 7.63
CA ILE A 16 12.97 -14.64 8.47
C ILE A 16 14.31 -15.03 7.81
N GLY A 17 14.62 -14.48 6.63
CA GLY A 17 15.88 -14.70 5.91
C GLY A 17 15.91 -15.94 5.01
N GLU A 18 14.78 -16.63 4.80
CA GLU A 18 14.72 -17.69 3.78
C GLU A 18 14.78 -17.08 2.38
N VAL A 19 15.57 -17.68 1.50
CA VAL A 19 15.54 -17.36 0.06
C VAL A 19 14.73 -18.44 -0.65
N LEU A 20 13.57 -18.06 -1.20
CA LEU A 20 12.66 -18.96 -1.89
C LEU A 20 12.83 -18.82 -3.40
N THR A 21 13.02 -19.94 -4.07
CA THR A 21 12.96 -20.02 -5.53
C THR A 21 11.53 -19.78 -6.04
N PRO A 22 11.35 -19.38 -7.31
CA PRO A 22 10.01 -19.22 -7.90
C PRO A 22 9.13 -20.47 -7.81
N ALA A 23 9.73 -21.66 -7.92
CA ALA A 23 9.02 -22.93 -7.78
C ALA A 23 8.48 -23.11 -6.37
N GLN A 24 9.30 -22.84 -5.34
CA GLN A 24 8.88 -22.90 -3.94
C GLN A 24 7.84 -21.83 -3.62
N ILE A 25 7.94 -20.64 -4.22
CA ILE A 25 6.92 -19.58 -4.06
C ILE A 25 5.59 -20.06 -4.64
N LYS A 26 5.57 -20.62 -5.85
CA LYS A 26 4.35 -21.14 -6.50
C LYS A 26 3.81 -22.39 -5.80
N GLU A 27 4.65 -23.18 -5.14
CA GLU A 27 4.23 -24.31 -4.32
C GLU A 27 3.56 -23.83 -3.02
N ARG A 28 4.18 -22.87 -2.31
CA ARG A 28 3.65 -22.32 -1.05
C ARG A 28 2.45 -21.38 -1.27
N TYR A 29 2.44 -20.65 -2.39
CA TYR A 29 1.41 -19.68 -2.78
C TYR A 29 0.93 -19.95 -4.22
N PRO A 30 0.08 -20.97 -4.43
CA PRO A 30 -0.34 -21.42 -5.77
C PRO A 30 -0.97 -20.35 -6.66
N MET A 31 -1.60 -19.34 -6.05
CA MET A 31 -2.17 -18.20 -6.79
C MET A 31 -1.11 -17.45 -7.61
N ALA A 32 0.15 -17.44 -7.18
CA ALA A 32 1.25 -16.81 -7.90
C ALA A 32 1.70 -17.61 -9.14
N GLY A 33 1.16 -18.81 -9.34
CA GLY A 33 1.33 -19.61 -10.55
C GLY A 33 0.21 -19.43 -11.58
N ILE A 34 -0.88 -18.71 -11.25
CA ILE A 34 -2.01 -18.52 -12.16
C ILE A 34 -1.67 -17.42 -13.18
N SER A 35 -1.86 -17.74 -14.47
CA SER A 35 -1.63 -16.77 -15.54
C SER A 35 -2.52 -15.53 -15.38
N GLY A 36 -1.91 -14.35 -15.50
CA GLY A 36 -2.60 -13.06 -15.37
C GLY A 36 -2.68 -12.53 -13.93
N MET A 37 -2.37 -13.33 -12.91
CA MET A 37 -2.27 -12.83 -11.53
C MET A 37 -0.95 -12.09 -11.33
N LYS A 38 -1.02 -10.89 -10.75
CA LYS A 38 0.14 -10.07 -10.43
C LYS A 38 0.26 -9.93 -8.91
N PHE A 39 1.48 -10.09 -8.40
CA PHE A 39 1.76 -9.97 -6.98
C PHE A 39 2.68 -8.80 -6.71
N VAL A 40 2.29 -7.97 -5.75
CA VAL A 40 3.07 -6.85 -5.24
C VAL A 40 4.06 -7.36 -4.21
N ILE A 41 5.32 -6.98 -4.38
CA ILE A 41 6.43 -7.27 -3.47
C ILE A 41 7.15 -5.98 -3.08
N CYS A 42 7.94 -6.02 -2.01
CA CYS A 42 8.80 -4.90 -1.66
C CYS A 42 9.92 -4.76 -2.70
N ASP A 43 10.21 -3.53 -3.14
CA ASP A 43 11.44 -3.25 -3.89
C ASP A 43 12.60 -3.00 -2.91
N SER A 44 12.96 -4.05 -2.18
CA SER A 44 14.00 -4.02 -1.15
C SER A 44 14.64 -5.42 -0.98
N PRO A 45 15.76 -5.55 -0.24
CA PRO A 45 16.38 -6.85 0.00
C PRO A 45 15.44 -7.89 0.61
N ILE A 46 14.50 -7.49 1.49
CA ILE A 46 13.47 -8.38 2.02
C ILE A 46 12.24 -8.26 1.11
N SER A 47 12.30 -8.88 -0.06
CA SER A 47 11.29 -8.70 -1.10
C SER A 47 9.91 -9.24 -0.71
N MET A 48 9.85 -10.29 0.12
CA MET A 48 8.59 -10.81 0.69
C MET A 48 8.17 -10.13 1.99
N GLY A 49 8.65 -8.90 2.26
CA GLY A 49 8.07 -8.05 3.32
C GLY A 49 6.57 -7.81 3.09
N VAL A 50 6.15 -7.77 1.82
CA VAL A 50 4.75 -7.84 1.39
C VAL A 50 4.58 -8.87 0.28
N PHE A 51 3.40 -9.48 0.19
CA PHE A 51 3.02 -10.35 -0.92
C PHE A 51 1.50 -10.30 -1.12
N MET A 52 1.04 -9.32 -1.90
CA MET A 52 -0.38 -8.99 -2.07
C MET A 52 -0.80 -9.09 -3.52
N GLU A 53 -2.05 -9.47 -3.81
CA GLU A 53 -2.57 -9.46 -5.20
C GLU A 53 -2.80 -8.01 -5.66
N PHE A 54 -2.30 -7.68 -6.85
CA PHE A 54 -2.23 -6.31 -7.34
C PHE A 54 -3.59 -5.64 -7.52
N THR A 55 -4.58 -6.35 -8.07
CA THR A 55 -5.91 -5.80 -8.37
C THR A 55 -6.64 -5.41 -7.10
N GLN A 56 -6.68 -6.32 -6.12
CA GLN A 56 -7.28 -6.09 -4.81
C GLN A 56 -6.55 -4.98 -4.04
N THR A 57 -5.22 -4.95 -4.13
CA THR A 57 -4.41 -3.87 -3.53
C THR A 57 -4.79 -2.53 -4.15
N LYS A 58 -4.83 -2.44 -5.48
CA LYS A 58 -5.24 -1.24 -6.22
C LYS A 58 -6.64 -0.77 -5.82
N GLU A 59 -7.60 -1.67 -5.73
CA GLU A 59 -8.98 -1.36 -5.31
C GLU A 59 -9.05 -0.86 -3.87
N HIS A 60 -8.31 -1.49 -2.96
CA HIS A 60 -8.23 -1.06 -1.57
C HIS A 60 -7.72 0.38 -1.45
N TYR A 61 -6.58 0.69 -2.08
CA TYR A 61 -5.99 2.03 -2.02
C TYR A 61 -6.87 3.10 -2.69
N LYS A 62 -7.56 2.74 -3.78
CA LYS A 62 -8.56 3.61 -4.40
C LYS A 62 -9.70 3.96 -3.44
N ASN A 63 -10.16 3.00 -2.63
CA ASN A 63 -11.24 3.21 -1.67
C ASN A 63 -10.85 4.10 -0.49
N ILE A 64 -9.57 4.14 -0.10
CA ILE A 64 -9.09 4.98 1.00
C ILE A 64 -8.55 6.35 0.54
N GLY A 65 -8.72 6.70 -0.73
CA GLY A 65 -8.46 8.05 -1.24
C GLY A 65 -7.21 8.21 -2.11
N VAL A 66 -6.51 7.12 -2.47
CA VAL A 66 -5.40 7.22 -3.43
C VAL A 66 -5.96 7.51 -4.83
N THR A 67 -5.41 8.54 -5.47
CA THR A 67 -5.80 8.91 -6.85
C THR A 67 -5.20 7.92 -7.83
N ILE A 68 -5.99 6.90 -8.21
CA ILE A 68 -5.62 5.88 -9.18
C ILE A 68 -6.58 5.95 -10.38
N THR A 69 -6.03 6.12 -11.58
CA THR A 69 -6.80 6.17 -12.84
C THR A 69 -6.54 4.93 -13.70
N ASP A 70 -7.44 4.66 -14.65
CA ASP A 70 -7.36 3.48 -15.52
C ASP A 70 -6.27 3.59 -16.60
N THR A 71 -5.66 4.77 -16.77
CA THR A 71 -4.57 5.00 -17.72
C THR A 71 -3.18 4.80 -17.11
N MET A 72 -3.10 4.64 -15.78
CA MET A 72 -1.83 4.43 -15.09
C MET A 72 -1.28 3.03 -15.38
N THR A 73 0.03 2.97 -15.59
CA THR A 73 0.79 1.72 -15.59
C THR A 73 0.81 1.08 -14.20
N ASP A 74 1.10 -0.22 -14.11
CA ASP A 74 1.16 -0.90 -12.82
C ASP A 74 2.16 -0.22 -11.86
N GLN A 75 3.31 0.24 -12.37
CA GLN A 75 4.32 0.90 -11.55
C GLN A 75 3.84 2.28 -11.08
N GLU A 76 3.19 3.07 -11.92
CA GLU A 76 2.62 4.36 -11.50
C GLU A 76 1.56 4.19 -10.40
N VAL A 77 0.77 3.10 -10.45
CA VAL A 77 -0.18 2.76 -9.38
C VAL A 77 0.57 2.49 -8.08
N LEU A 78 1.62 1.67 -8.11
CA LEU A 78 2.42 1.34 -6.93
C LEU A 78 3.15 2.56 -6.37
N ASP A 79 3.63 3.46 -7.23
CA ASP A 79 4.29 4.71 -6.82
C ASP A 79 3.30 5.66 -6.15
N ALA A 80 2.06 5.76 -6.65
CA ALA A 80 1.00 6.55 -6.03
C ALA A 80 0.60 6.00 -4.65
N ILE A 81 0.53 4.67 -4.51
CA ILE A 81 0.32 4.00 -3.21
C ILE A 81 1.46 4.33 -2.25
N SER A 82 2.70 4.16 -2.69
CA SER A 82 3.90 4.44 -1.89
C SER A 82 3.93 5.90 -1.41
N TYR A 83 3.56 6.84 -2.29
CA TYR A 83 3.47 8.26 -1.96
C TYR A 83 2.40 8.53 -0.91
N PHE A 84 1.21 7.94 -1.03
CA PHE A 84 0.12 8.10 -0.07
C PHE A 84 0.49 7.57 1.33
N GLU A 85 1.18 6.43 1.41
CA GLU A 85 1.65 5.88 2.69
C GLU A 85 2.70 6.77 3.37
N GLU A 86 3.57 7.41 2.58
CA GLU A 86 4.60 8.32 3.08
C GLU A 86 4.07 9.72 3.39
N ASN A 87 2.92 10.08 2.82
CA ASN A 87 2.26 11.38 2.97
C ASN A 87 0.77 11.15 3.30
N PRO A 88 0.46 10.50 4.44
CA PRO A 88 -0.93 10.24 4.81
C PRO A 88 -1.68 11.58 4.96
N PRO A 89 -2.94 11.67 4.52
CA PRO A 89 -3.73 12.86 4.72
C PRO A 89 -3.82 13.20 6.21
N GLU A 90 -3.82 14.49 6.54
CA GLU A 90 -4.03 14.91 7.92
C GLU A 90 -5.38 14.37 8.41
N PRO A 91 -5.42 13.76 9.60
CA PRO A 91 -6.68 13.30 10.15
C PRO A 91 -7.61 14.49 10.34
N GLU A 92 -8.88 14.33 9.97
CA GLU A 92 -9.91 15.31 10.27
C GLU A 92 -9.93 15.60 11.79
N PRO A 93 -10.09 16.87 12.20
CA PRO A 93 -10.13 17.23 13.60
C PRO A 93 -11.16 16.40 14.37
N SER A 94 -10.77 15.90 15.54
CA SER A 94 -11.64 15.12 16.38
C SER A 94 -12.89 15.94 16.79
N THR A 95 -13.92 15.26 17.26
CA THR A 95 -15.10 15.97 17.81
C THR A 95 -14.69 16.83 19.01
N GLU A 96 -13.80 16.34 19.88
CA GLU A 96 -13.26 17.12 21.00
C GLU A 96 -12.47 18.35 20.53
N GLU A 97 -11.62 18.20 19.51
CA GLU A 97 -10.84 19.32 18.97
C GLU A 97 -11.74 20.39 18.34
N ARG A 98 -12.78 19.96 17.62
CA ARG A 98 -13.81 20.88 17.07
C ARG A 98 -14.60 21.58 18.18
N MET A 99 -14.93 20.89 19.26
CA MET A 99 -15.61 21.47 20.42
C MET A 99 -14.71 22.46 21.18
N ALA A 100 -13.43 22.12 21.39
CA ALA A 100 -12.46 23.00 22.03
C ALA A 100 -12.28 24.29 21.22
N ALA A 101 -12.04 24.19 19.91
CA ALA A 101 -11.92 25.34 19.03
C ALA A 101 -13.18 26.23 19.03
N ALA A 102 -14.37 25.64 19.07
CA ALA A 102 -15.62 26.39 19.17
C ALA A 102 -15.76 27.16 20.49
N MET A 103 -15.39 26.52 21.63
CA MET A 103 -15.38 27.18 22.94
C MET A 103 -14.34 28.30 23.03
N GLU A 104 -13.14 28.09 22.49
CA GLU A 104 -12.10 29.12 22.43
C GLU A 104 -12.54 30.32 21.59
N PHE A 105 -13.14 30.09 20.43
CA PHE A 105 -13.69 31.15 19.59
C PHE A 105 -14.82 31.92 20.29
N GLN A 106 -15.71 31.23 21.00
CA GLN A 106 -16.75 31.86 21.80
C GLN A 106 -16.17 32.75 22.91
N ASN A 107 -15.13 32.28 23.61
CA ASN A 107 -14.46 33.06 24.65
C ASN A 107 -13.76 34.31 24.09
N LEU A 108 -13.19 34.24 22.88
CA LEU A 108 -12.59 35.38 22.20
C LEU A 108 -13.62 36.43 21.78
N LEU A 109 -14.82 36.01 21.38
CA LEU A 109 -15.92 36.93 21.02
C LEU A 109 -16.63 37.56 22.22
N ALA A 110 -16.46 36.98 23.41
CA ALA A 110 -17.04 37.47 24.66
C ALA A 110 -16.15 38.49 25.40
N LEU A 111 -14.95 38.76 24.89
CA LEU A 111 -14.00 39.79 25.34
C LEU A 111 -14.23 41.12 24.60
#